data_AF-A0A9E3LGL3-F1
#
_entry.id   AF-A0A9E3LGL3-F1
#
_cell.length_a   1.000
_cell.length_b   1.000
_cell.length_c   1.000
_cell.angle_alpha   90.00
_cell.angle_beta   90.00
_cell.angle_gamma   90.00
#
_symmetry.space_group_name_H-M   'P 1'
#
loop_
_entity.id
_entity.type
_entity.pdbx_description
1 polymer ?
#
loop_
_entity_poly.entity_id
_entity_poly.type
_entity_poly.pdbx_seq_one_letter_code
_entity_poly.pdbx_strand_id
1 'polypeptide(L)'
;MNLGNGILAIAIAPARIGLAATEASLNVAGAVLGLAKQALGDSGGGRGSNAMANMLGIDDALARANRLAKLVDDDAPLGRAIAPDGPMDRMLRPGGVVDLLTAPGGLLDRLTAEGGGLNRALQPGGLVDQLTAEDGLIDRILGEDGLAERLLSEGGLIDTLTSKDGPLEQLADVADTLARLAPGMEALEPAIATLQDAVIALTMVVNPLSSIAERIPLPGRRPGRRSSSRPVRSQRVIDSDE
;
A
#
# COMPACT_ATOMS: atom_id res chain seq x y z
N MET A 1 -21.77 -10.90 52.31
CA MET A 1 -21.96 -12.22 51.66
C MET A 1 -21.72 -11.98 50.16
N ASN A 2 -20.79 -12.56 49.41
CA ASN A 2 -19.79 -13.61 49.56
C ASN A 2 -18.59 -13.21 48.68
N LEU A 3 -17.46 -12.83 49.27
CA LEU A 3 -16.19 -12.58 48.57
C LEU A 3 -15.30 -13.84 48.54
N GLY A 4 -15.92 -15.02 48.47
CA GLY A 4 -15.26 -16.33 48.67
C GLY A 4 -15.10 -17.22 47.43
N ASN A 5 -15.69 -16.89 46.28
CA ASN A 5 -15.76 -17.82 45.14
C ASN A 5 -14.99 -17.39 43.88
N GLY A 6 -14.24 -16.28 43.92
CA GLY A 6 -13.46 -15.80 42.76
C GLY A 6 -12.04 -16.36 42.65
N ILE A 7 -11.48 -16.90 43.73
CA ILE A 7 -10.06 -17.30 43.79
C ILE A 7 -9.85 -18.80 43.53
N LEU A 8 -10.93 -19.59 43.51
CA LEU A 8 -10.88 -21.04 43.33
C LEU A 8 -11.33 -21.50 41.92
N ALA A 9 -11.17 -20.68 40.89
CA ALA A 9 -11.36 -21.07 39.49
C ALA A 9 -10.06 -21.06 38.66
N ILE A 10 -8.93 -20.66 39.27
CA ILE A 10 -7.59 -20.70 38.65
C ILE A 10 -6.89 -22.06 38.84
N ALA A 11 -7.45 -22.96 39.65
CA ALA A 11 -6.73 -24.16 40.09
C ALA A 11 -7.00 -25.46 39.30
N ILE A 12 -7.91 -25.51 38.32
CA ILE A 12 -8.25 -26.80 37.65
C ILE A 12 -8.52 -26.64 36.14
N ALA A 13 -7.72 -25.82 35.44
CA ALA A 13 -7.92 -25.54 34.01
C ALA A 13 -6.86 -26.07 33.00
N PRO A 14 -5.86 -26.92 33.30
CA PRO A 14 -5.00 -27.43 32.23
C PRO A 14 -5.33 -28.90 31.85
N ALA A 15 -6.61 -29.24 31.65
CA ALA A 15 -6.99 -30.62 31.29
C ALA A 15 -7.76 -30.78 29.98
N ARG A 16 -8.06 -29.72 29.21
CA ARG A 16 -8.83 -29.85 27.95
C ARG A 16 -8.38 -28.93 26.82
N ILE A 17 -7.07 -28.83 26.60
CA ILE A 17 -6.50 -28.39 25.32
C ILE A 17 -5.50 -29.46 24.88
N GLY A 18 -6.02 -30.63 24.54
CA GLY A 18 -5.23 -31.84 24.25
C GLY A 18 -5.62 -32.52 22.94
N LEU A 19 -6.21 -31.81 21.98
CA LEU A 19 -6.60 -32.43 20.72
C LEU A 19 -6.59 -31.45 19.54
N ALA A 20 -5.43 -30.85 19.26
CA ALA A 20 -5.14 -30.17 17.99
C ALA A 20 -3.63 -30.03 17.73
N ALA A 21 -2.81 -30.98 18.20
CA ALA A 21 -1.35 -30.94 18.06
C ALA A 21 -0.77 -32.30 17.63
N THR A 22 -1.46 -32.99 16.72
CA THR A 22 -1.03 -34.32 16.23
C THR A 22 -0.14 -34.29 14.98
N GLU A 23 0.38 -33.15 14.54
CA GLU A 23 1.26 -33.16 13.35
C GLU A 23 2.51 -32.26 13.42
N ALA A 24 2.98 -31.96 14.63
CA ALA A 24 4.27 -31.29 14.85
C ALA A 24 5.28 -32.15 15.65
N SER A 25 5.09 -33.47 15.71
CA SER A 25 5.85 -34.37 16.61
C SER A 25 7.16 -34.93 16.06
N LEU A 26 7.54 -34.64 14.80
CA LEU A 26 8.80 -35.16 14.22
C LEU A 26 9.93 -34.14 14.10
N ASN A 27 9.65 -32.83 14.06
CA ASN A 27 10.70 -31.82 13.98
C ASN A 27 11.24 -31.39 15.36
N VAL A 28 10.48 -31.59 16.43
CA VAL A 28 10.92 -31.27 17.81
C VAL A 28 11.90 -32.32 18.35
N ALA A 29 11.85 -33.57 17.88
CA ALA A 29 12.78 -34.61 18.27
C ALA A 29 14.24 -34.30 17.84
N GLY A 30 14.44 -33.65 16.69
CA GLY A 30 15.76 -33.23 16.22
C GLY A 30 16.36 -32.08 17.05
N ALA A 31 15.51 -31.13 17.46
CA ALA A 31 15.92 -30.00 18.28
C ALA A 31 16.30 -30.41 19.72
N VAL A 32 15.55 -31.34 20.31
CA VAL A 32 15.84 -31.87 21.66
C VAL A 32 17.09 -32.77 21.66
N LEU A 33 17.30 -33.56 20.60
CA LEU A 33 18.50 -34.39 20.46
C LEU A 33 19.78 -33.56 20.21
N GLY A 34 19.65 -32.41 19.53
CA GLY A 34 20.74 -31.44 19.36
C GLY A 34 21.16 -30.78 20.67
N LEU A 35 20.20 -30.44 21.54
CA LEU A 35 20.47 -29.86 22.85
C LEU A 35 21.05 -30.89 23.84
N ALA A 36 20.61 -32.14 23.77
CA ALA A 36 21.21 -33.22 24.54
C ALA A 36 22.66 -33.52 24.11
N LYS A 37 22.96 -33.47 22.80
CA LYS A 37 24.34 -33.60 22.28
C LYS A 37 25.23 -32.42 22.68
N GLN A 38 24.68 -31.20 22.73
CA GLN A 38 25.39 -30.00 23.19
C GLN A 38 25.69 -30.08 24.70
N ALA A 39 24.72 -30.54 25.51
CA ALA A 39 24.90 -30.69 26.95
C ALA A 39 25.85 -31.84 27.33
N LEU A 40 25.91 -32.90 26.53
CA LEU A 40 26.85 -34.02 26.74
C LEU A 40 28.21 -33.81 26.07
N GLY A 41 28.32 -32.84 25.14
CA GLY A 41 29.53 -32.54 24.37
C GLY A 41 30.45 -31.47 24.99
N ASP A 42 29.99 -30.69 25.97
CA ASP A 42 30.75 -29.54 26.52
C ASP A 42 31.41 -29.79 27.89
N SER A 43 31.76 -31.04 28.19
CA SER A 43 32.46 -31.41 29.44
C SER A 43 33.90 -31.85 29.25
N GLY A 44 34.57 -31.41 28.18
CA GLY A 44 35.93 -31.81 27.88
C GLY A 44 36.78 -30.72 27.23
N GLY A 45 37.17 -29.70 28.01
CA GLY A 45 38.27 -28.82 27.60
C GLY A 45 38.26 -27.42 28.22
N GLY A 46 39.18 -27.18 29.16
CA GLY A 46 39.68 -25.83 29.43
C GLY A 46 38.87 -24.95 30.39
N ARG A 47 38.53 -25.42 31.60
CA ARG A 47 37.86 -24.60 32.64
C ARG A 47 38.82 -23.93 33.64
N GLY A 48 40.09 -23.76 33.30
CA GLY A 48 41.09 -23.19 34.21
C GLY A 48 41.36 -21.68 34.06
N SER A 49 41.15 -21.10 32.88
CA SER A 49 41.61 -19.73 32.56
C SER A 49 40.50 -18.68 32.44
N ASN A 50 39.24 -19.11 32.30
CA ASN A 50 38.16 -18.22 31.83
C ASN A 50 37.28 -17.66 32.97
N ALA A 51 37.38 -18.19 34.19
CA ALA A 51 36.58 -17.74 35.32
C ALA A 51 37.03 -16.36 35.85
N MET A 52 38.33 -16.04 35.79
CA MET A 52 38.85 -14.72 36.20
C MET A 52 38.61 -13.64 35.12
N ALA A 53 38.65 -14.00 33.84
CA ALA A 53 38.40 -13.07 32.72
C ALA A 53 36.92 -12.60 32.68
N ASN A 54 35.98 -13.51 32.98
CA ASN A 54 34.56 -13.20 33.10
C ASN A 54 34.26 -12.27 34.28
N MET A 55 34.97 -12.41 35.42
CA MET A 55 34.79 -11.55 36.60
C MET A 55 35.30 -10.12 36.37
N LEU A 56 36.27 -9.94 35.47
CA LEU A 56 36.78 -8.65 35.01
C LEU A 56 35.94 -8.03 33.87
N GLY A 57 34.86 -8.69 33.43
CA GLY A 57 33.97 -8.20 32.37
C GLY A 57 34.61 -8.14 30.98
N ILE A 58 35.77 -8.79 30.80
CA ILE A 58 36.57 -8.71 29.57
C ILE A 58 35.87 -9.45 28.42
N ASP A 59 35.21 -10.57 28.72
CA ASP A 59 34.45 -11.34 27.73
C ASP A 59 33.23 -10.57 27.22
N ASP A 60 32.54 -9.82 28.09
CA ASP A 60 31.44 -8.93 27.70
C ASP A 60 31.92 -7.72 26.89
N ALA A 61 33.13 -7.22 27.17
CA ALA A 61 33.75 -6.18 26.37
C ALA A 61 34.14 -6.70 24.98
N LEU A 62 34.69 -7.92 24.89
CA LEU A 62 35.00 -8.57 23.62
C LEU A 62 33.75 -8.88 22.79
N ALA A 63 32.69 -9.37 23.44
CA ALA A 63 31.42 -9.63 22.77
C ALA A 63 30.79 -8.34 22.23
N ARG A 64 30.85 -7.24 22.98
CA ARG A 64 30.43 -5.90 22.50
C ARG A 64 31.31 -5.39 21.36
N ALA A 65 32.63 -5.54 21.47
CA ALA A 65 33.55 -5.14 20.42
C ALA A 65 33.29 -5.90 19.11
N ASN A 66 33.04 -7.21 19.17
CA ASN A 66 32.70 -8.01 17.98
C ASN A 66 31.35 -7.62 17.38
N ARG A 67 30.35 -7.26 18.20
CA ARG A 67 29.07 -6.74 17.69
C ARG A 67 29.23 -5.37 17.02
N LEU A 68 30.06 -4.49 17.58
CA LEU A 68 30.38 -3.19 16.97
C LEU A 68 31.15 -3.36 15.67
N ALA A 69 32.15 -4.25 15.64
CA ALA A 69 32.90 -4.56 14.43
C ALA A 69 31.99 -5.06 13.31
N LYS A 70 31.02 -5.93 13.63
CA LYS A 70 30.03 -6.41 12.66
C LYS A 70 29.06 -5.33 12.16
N LEU A 71 28.84 -4.26 12.93
CA LEU A 71 28.00 -3.14 12.52
C LEU A 71 28.75 -2.13 11.64
N VAL A 72 30.04 -1.95 11.88
CA VAL A 72 30.91 -1.02 11.13
C VAL A 72 31.46 -1.65 9.84
N ASP A 73 31.32 -2.97 9.70
CA ASP A 73 31.67 -3.72 8.48
C ASP A 73 31.01 -3.14 7.22
N ASP A 74 31.75 -3.08 6.11
CA ASP A 74 31.34 -2.36 4.88
C ASP A 74 30.06 -2.94 4.23
N ASP A 75 29.82 -4.24 4.46
CA ASP A 75 28.61 -4.94 4.01
C ASP A 75 27.41 -4.77 4.96
N ALA A 76 27.65 -4.30 6.18
CA ALA A 76 26.60 -3.99 7.13
C ALA A 76 25.92 -2.65 6.77
N PRO A 77 24.64 -2.45 7.15
CA PRO A 77 23.91 -1.24 6.78
C PRO A 77 24.55 0.04 7.31
N LEU A 78 25.18 -0.01 8.50
CA LEU A 78 25.89 1.14 9.05
C LEU A 78 27.22 1.37 8.33
N GLY A 79 28.02 0.32 8.08
CA GLY A 79 29.24 0.44 7.27
C GLY A 79 28.98 1.01 5.88
N ARG A 80 27.95 0.54 5.17
CA ARG A 80 27.53 1.11 3.88
C ARG A 80 27.03 2.55 3.98
N ALA A 81 26.40 2.92 5.11
CA ALA A 81 25.92 4.28 5.30
C ALA A 81 27.07 5.27 5.46
N ILE A 82 28.11 4.89 6.22
CA ILE A 82 29.30 5.72 6.52
C ILE A 82 30.43 5.57 5.51
N ALA A 83 30.35 4.57 4.63
CA ALA A 83 31.33 4.36 3.56
C ALA A 83 31.47 5.63 2.69
N PRO A 84 32.62 5.84 2.04
CA PRO A 84 32.81 6.94 1.10
C PRO A 84 31.72 6.98 0.03
N ASP A 85 31.15 8.17 -0.22
CA ASP A 85 29.98 8.39 -1.08
C ASP A 85 28.70 7.67 -0.63
N GLY A 86 28.68 7.09 0.58
CA GLY A 86 27.50 6.58 1.25
C GLY A 86 26.51 7.70 1.63
N PRO A 87 25.26 7.36 1.98
CA PRO A 87 24.25 8.36 2.34
C PRO A 87 24.68 9.25 3.50
N MET A 88 25.32 8.73 4.55
CA MET A 88 25.79 9.57 5.66
C MET A 88 26.99 10.41 5.27
N ASP A 89 27.95 9.85 4.52
CA ASP A 89 29.10 10.60 4.03
C ASP A 89 28.67 11.79 3.16
N ARG A 90 27.71 11.60 2.24
CA ARG A 90 27.16 12.70 1.42
C ARG A 90 26.41 13.75 2.23
N MET A 91 25.75 13.36 3.32
CA MET A 91 25.03 14.30 4.19
C MET A 91 25.99 15.16 5.02
N LEU A 92 27.10 14.58 5.48
CA LEU A 92 28.09 15.21 6.36
C LEU A 92 29.23 15.90 5.61
N ARG A 93 29.46 15.56 4.33
CA ARG A 93 30.45 16.22 3.48
C ARG A 93 30.16 17.73 3.39
N PRO A 94 31.19 18.59 3.26
CA PRO A 94 30.99 20.01 3.00
C PRO A 94 30.05 20.26 1.81
N GLY A 95 29.08 21.16 1.97
CA GLY A 95 27.98 21.39 1.03
C GLY A 95 26.87 20.34 1.05
N GLY A 96 26.95 19.33 1.93
CA GLY A 96 25.91 18.34 2.18
C GLY A 96 24.71 18.91 2.95
N VAL A 97 23.67 18.10 3.11
CA VAL A 97 22.43 18.56 3.78
C VAL A 97 22.68 19.00 5.22
N VAL A 98 23.55 18.31 5.97
CA VAL A 98 23.83 18.69 7.36
C VAL A 98 24.53 20.04 7.38
N ASP A 99 25.52 20.24 6.52
CA ASP A 99 26.23 21.50 6.38
C ASP A 99 25.27 22.65 6.00
N LEU A 100 24.36 22.45 5.04
CA LEU A 100 23.36 23.48 4.68
C LEU A 100 22.36 23.79 5.81
N LEU A 101 22.03 22.81 6.64
CA LEU A 101 21.12 22.97 7.76
C LEU A 101 21.80 23.68 8.93
N THR A 102 23.04 23.32 9.26
CA THR A 102 23.78 23.79 10.44
C THR A 102 24.73 24.95 10.16
N ALA A 103 25.01 25.27 8.89
CA ALA A 103 25.83 26.42 8.53
C ALA A 103 25.25 27.72 9.11
N PRO A 104 26.10 28.73 9.38
CA PRO A 104 25.64 30.06 9.79
C PRO A 104 24.65 30.65 8.78
N GLY A 105 23.49 31.11 9.25
CA GLY A 105 22.40 31.57 8.39
C GLY A 105 21.67 30.47 7.61
N GLY A 106 21.95 29.20 7.91
CA GLY A 106 21.27 28.01 7.40
C GLY A 106 19.83 27.87 7.93
N LEU A 107 19.16 26.78 7.55
CA LEU A 107 17.75 26.61 7.93
C LEU A 107 17.55 26.45 9.44
N LEU A 108 18.42 25.69 10.12
CA LEU A 108 18.30 25.53 11.58
C LEU A 108 18.53 26.86 12.28
N ASP A 109 19.57 27.60 11.88
CA ASP A 109 19.86 28.92 12.45
C ASP A 109 18.68 29.88 12.29
N ARG A 110 18.04 29.95 11.12
CA ARG A 110 16.84 30.79 10.90
C ARG A 110 15.61 30.33 11.68
N LEU A 111 15.45 29.02 11.85
CA LEU A 111 14.34 28.46 12.60
C LEU A 111 14.48 28.70 14.10
N THR A 112 15.71 28.57 14.64
CA THR A 112 16.04 28.76 16.05
C THR A 112 16.40 30.19 16.42
N ALA A 113 16.64 31.06 15.43
CA ALA A 113 16.88 32.47 15.66
C ALA A 113 15.70 33.14 16.38
N GLU A 114 15.99 34.29 17.00
CA GLU A 114 14.98 35.08 17.68
C GLU A 114 13.90 35.57 16.69
N GLY A 115 12.63 35.32 16.99
CA GLY A 115 11.52 35.54 16.05
C GLY A 115 11.42 34.54 14.88
N GLY A 116 12.30 33.53 14.84
CA GLY A 116 12.30 32.42 13.90
C GLY A 116 11.08 31.50 14.02
N GLY A 117 10.94 30.58 13.06
CA GLY A 117 9.77 29.70 12.97
C GLY A 117 9.54 28.84 14.23
N LEU A 118 10.61 28.30 14.81
CA LEU A 118 10.51 27.50 16.04
C LEU A 118 10.21 28.38 17.26
N ASN A 119 10.89 29.53 17.38
CA ASN A 119 10.65 30.46 18.48
C ASN A 119 9.19 30.96 18.46
N ARG A 120 8.64 31.30 17.29
CA ARG A 120 7.23 31.72 17.15
C ARG A 120 6.24 30.57 17.39
N ALA A 121 6.62 29.34 17.08
CA ALA A 121 5.76 28.19 17.34
C ALA A 121 5.69 27.87 18.84
N LEU A 122 6.80 28.05 19.57
CA LEU A 122 6.96 27.72 20.99
C LEU A 122 6.71 28.89 21.95
N GLN A 123 6.65 30.13 21.46
CA GLN A 123 6.31 31.28 22.30
C GLN A 123 4.90 31.11 22.88
N PRO A 124 4.58 31.72 24.04
CA PRO A 124 3.26 31.66 24.63
C PRO A 124 2.16 32.10 23.65
N GLY A 125 1.12 31.28 23.50
CA GLY A 125 0.05 31.48 22.52
C GLY A 125 0.46 31.22 21.07
N GLY A 126 1.64 30.64 20.85
CA GLY A 126 2.15 30.21 19.55
C GLY A 126 1.41 29.01 18.97
N LEU A 127 1.91 28.49 17.85
CA LEU A 127 1.27 27.36 17.16
C LEU A 127 1.22 26.10 18.02
N VAL A 128 2.29 25.79 18.77
CA VAL A 128 2.32 24.61 19.63
C VAL A 128 1.23 24.73 20.69
N ASP A 129 1.19 25.85 21.40
CA ASP A 129 0.17 26.11 22.42
C ASP A 129 -1.25 26.04 21.85
N GLN A 130 -1.50 26.56 20.66
CA GLN A 130 -2.83 26.49 20.01
C GLN A 130 -3.21 25.06 19.60
N LEU A 131 -2.23 24.25 19.19
CA LEU A 131 -2.46 22.85 18.82
C LEU A 131 -2.72 21.99 20.05
N THR A 132 -2.02 22.24 21.15
CA THR A 132 -2.08 21.48 22.41
C THR A 132 -3.02 22.09 23.45
N ALA A 133 -3.65 23.22 23.16
CA ALA A 133 -4.64 23.82 24.03
C ALA A 133 -5.82 22.87 24.25
N GLU A 134 -6.55 23.08 25.34
CA GLU A 134 -7.88 22.50 25.56
C GLU A 134 -8.80 22.96 24.41
N ASP A 135 -9.53 22.04 23.79
CA ASP A 135 -10.27 22.23 22.53
C ASP A 135 -9.39 22.58 21.31
N GLY A 136 -8.07 22.39 21.41
CA GLY A 136 -7.11 22.56 20.31
C GLY A 136 -7.27 21.53 19.20
N LEU A 137 -6.51 21.65 18.11
CA LEU A 137 -6.62 20.68 17.00
C LEU A 137 -6.23 19.26 17.43
N ILE A 138 -5.19 19.12 18.25
CA ILE A 138 -4.76 17.79 18.71
C ILE A 138 -5.85 17.20 19.62
N ASP A 139 -6.38 17.99 20.54
CA ASP A 139 -7.43 17.56 21.46
C ASP A 139 -8.73 17.19 20.71
N ARG A 140 -9.16 17.96 19.72
CA ARG A 140 -10.35 17.64 18.92
C ARG A 140 -10.21 16.39 18.05
N ILE A 141 -8.98 16.02 17.68
CA ILE A 141 -8.72 14.82 16.87
C ILE A 141 -8.48 13.62 17.78
N LEU A 142 -7.63 13.74 18.81
CA LEU A 142 -7.13 12.64 19.63
C LEU A 142 -7.77 12.56 21.03
N GLY A 143 -8.47 13.59 21.47
CA GLY A 143 -9.16 13.62 22.76
C GLY A 143 -10.36 12.69 22.82
N GLU A 144 -10.96 12.60 23.99
CA GLU A 144 -12.16 11.79 24.24
C GLU A 144 -13.31 12.26 23.34
N ASP A 145 -13.98 11.31 22.67
CA ASP A 145 -14.98 11.58 21.63
C ASP A 145 -14.44 12.34 20.39
N GLY A 146 -13.12 12.41 20.25
CA GLY A 146 -12.42 13.03 19.15
C GLY A 146 -12.61 12.32 17.81
N LEU A 147 -12.16 12.96 16.73
CA LEU A 147 -12.30 12.39 15.37
C LEU A 147 -11.62 11.02 15.24
N ALA A 148 -10.43 10.85 15.78
CA ALA A 148 -9.71 9.58 15.71
C ALA A 148 -10.48 8.46 16.42
N GLU A 149 -10.99 8.73 17.62
CA GLU A 149 -11.77 7.75 18.37
C GLU A 149 -13.06 7.38 17.62
N ARG A 150 -13.82 8.35 17.09
CA ARG A 150 -15.04 8.08 16.31
C ARG A 150 -14.79 7.32 15.00
N LEU A 151 -13.62 7.50 14.41
CA LEU A 151 -13.23 6.78 13.19
C LEU A 151 -12.80 5.34 13.50
N LEU A 152 -12.09 5.14 14.61
CA LEU A 152 -11.47 3.87 15.01
C LEU A 152 -12.32 3.04 15.98
N SER A 153 -13.37 3.61 16.56
CA SER A 153 -14.29 2.93 17.47
C SER A 153 -14.97 1.76 16.78
N GLU A 154 -15.43 0.79 17.57
CA GLU A 154 -16.31 -0.29 17.09
C GLU A 154 -17.56 0.31 16.44
N GLY A 155 -17.87 -0.09 15.20
CA GLY A 155 -18.92 0.53 14.37
C GLY A 155 -18.58 1.91 13.82
N GLY A 156 -17.34 2.38 13.98
CA GLY A 156 -16.81 3.61 13.39
C GLY A 156 -16.61 3.48 11.88
N LEU A 157 -16.18 4.56 11.23
CA LEU A 157 -16.01 4.55 9.77
C LEU A 157 -14.91 3.58 9.31
N ILE A 158 -13.77 3.54 10.00
CA ILE A 158 -12.69 2.64 9.62
C ILE A 158 -13.15 1.20 9.85
N ASP A 159 -13.72 0.91 11.01
CA ASP A 159 -14.24 -0.42 11.33
C ASP A 159 -15.29 -0.89 10.30
N THR A 160 -16.26 -0.04 9.95
CA THR A 160 -17.29 -0.37 8.94
C THR A 160 -16.71 -0.57 7.54
N LEU A 161 -15.68 0.21 7.17
CA LEU A 161 -15.05 0.08 5.86
C LEU A 161 -14.19 -1.18 5.77
N THR A 162 -13.53 -1.56 6.87
CA THR A 162 -12.64 -2.73 6.97
C THR A 162 -13.31 -3.98 7.52
N SER A 163 -14.59 -3.92 7.87
CA SER A 163 -15.34 -5.06 8.37
C SER A 163 -15.42 -6.16 7.32
N LYS A 164 -15.66 -7.38 7.78
CA LYS A 164 -15.94 -8.50 6.89
C LYS A 164 -17.19 -8.20 6.05
N ASP A 165 -17.12 -8.46 4.75
CA ASP A 165 -18.12 -8.10 3.73
C ASP A 165 -18.33 -6.57 3.59
N GLY A 166 -17.38 -5.79 4.11
CA GLY A 166 -17.41 -4.33 4.07
C GLY A 166 -17.13 -3.78 2.67
N PRO A 167 -17.34 -2.46 2.45
CA PRO A 167 -17.12 -1.82 1.16
C PRO A 167 -15.70 -2.02 0.60
N LEU A 168 -14.66 -2.04 1.46
CA LEU A 168 -13.30 -2.25 0.98
C LEU A 168 -13.04 -3.69 0.54
N GLU A 169 -13.64 -4.68 1.21
CA GLU A 169 -13.55 -6.08 0.79
C GLU A 169 -14.28 -6.30 -0.55
N GLN A 170 -15.46 -5.70 -0.72
CA GLN A 170 -16.18 -5.74 -1.99
C GLN A 170 -15.39 -5.12 -3.14
N LEU A 171 -14.72 -3.99 -2.89
CA LEU A 171 -13.85 -3.37 -3.89
C LEU A 171 -12.60 -4.22 -4.18
N ALA A 172 -12.04 -4.87 -3.16
CA ALA A 172 -10.92 -5.80 -3.34
C ALA A 172 -11.35 -7.03 -4.17
N ASP A 173 -12.53 -7.59 -3.92
CA ASP A 173 -13.10 -8.69 -4.70
C ASP A 173 -13.33 -8.29 -6.15
N VAL A 174 -13.90 -7.11 -6.39
CA VAL A 174 -14.06 -6.58 -7.76
C VAL A 174 -12.69 -6.41 -8.42
N ALA A 175 -11.70 -5.88 -7.71
CA ALA A 175 -10.35 -5.76 -8.24
C ALA A 175 -9.72 -7.13 -8.57
N ASP A 176 -9.93 -8.16 -7.74
CA ASP A 176 -9.46 -9.52 -8.00
C ASP A 176 -10.18 -10.13 -9.22
N THR A 177 -11.49 -9.93 -9.37
CA THR A 177 -12.22 -10.40 -10.56
C THR A 177 -11.73 -9.72 -11.84
N LEU A 178 -11.45 -8.41 -11.81
CA LEU A 178 -10.89 -7.69 -12.94
C LEU A 178 -9.45 -8.15 -13.25
N ALA A 179 -8.64 -8.39 -12.23
CA ALA A 179 -7.29 -8.95 -12.40
C ALA A 179 -7.32 -10.34 -13.05
N ARG A 180 -8.32 -11.18 -12.71
CA ARG A 180 -8.55 -12.49 -13.35
C ARG A 180 -9.06 -12.37 -14.80
N LEU A 181 -9.75 -11.28 -15.13
CA LEU A 181 -10.23 -11.02 -16.49
C LEU A 181 -9.14 -10.44 -17.41
N ALA A 182 -8.10 -9.81 -16.86
CA ALA A 182 -7.03 -9.19 -17.64
C ALA A 182 -6.35 -10.16 -18.64
N PRO A 183 -5.94 -11.39 -18.25
CA PRO A 183 -5.39 -12.36 -19.21
C PRO A 183 -6.41 -12.82 -20.26
N GLY A 184 -7.69 -12.87 -19.89
CA GLY A 184 -8.77 -13.21 -20.82
C GLY A 184 -8.96 -12.17 -21.92
N MET A 185 -8.78 -10.88 -21.60
CA MET A 185 -8.82 -9.81 -22.60
C MET A 185 -7.60 -9.83 -23.53
N GLU A 186 -6.41 -10.13 -23.02
CA GLU A 186 -5.20 -10.33 -23.83
C GLU A 186 -5.37 -11.51 -24.80
N ALA A 187 -5.99 -12.60 -24.33
CA ALA A 187 -6.32 -13.75 -25.18
C ALA A 187 -7.38 -13.45 -26.26
N LEU A 188 -8.16 -12.37 -26.14
CA LEU A 188 -9.13 -11.95 -27.15
C LEU A 188 -8.52 -11.07 -28.24
N GLU A 189 -7.32 -10.51 -28.07
CA GLU A 189 -6.67 -9.67 -29.09
C GLU A 189 -6.54 -10.37 -30.46
N PRO A 190 -6.11 -11.64 -30.55
CA PRO A 190 -6.01 -12.34 -31.84
C PRO A 190 -7.39 -12.62 -32.46
N ALA A 191 -8.40 -12.90 -31.63
CA ALA A 191 -9.76 -13.11 -32.10
C ALA A 191 -10.37 -11.81 -32.67
N ILE A 192 -10.09 -10.67 -32.04
CA ILE A 192 -10.52 -9.35 -32.55
C ILE A 192 -9.82 -9.01 -33.86
N ALA A 193 -8.51 -9.28 -33.96
CA ALA A 193 -7.74 -9.06 -35.19
C ALA A 193 -8.29 -9.88 -36.38
N THR A 194 -8.56 -11.17 -36.16
CA THR A 194 -9.13 -12.04 -37.22
C THR A 194 -10.54 -11.63 -37.63
N LEU A 195 -11.38 -11.17 -36.70
CA LEU A 195 -12.70 -10.62 -37.03
C LEU A 195 -12.59 -9.32 -37.83
N GLN A 196 -11.63 -8.45 -37.49
CA GLN A 196 -11.36 -7.23 -38.24
C GLN A 196 -10.96 -7.55 -39.68
N ASP A 197 -10.05 -8.50 -39.88
CA ASP A 197 -9.62 -8.96 -41.21
C ASP A 197 -10.78 -9.56 -42.01
N ALA A 198 -11.62 -10.38 -41.37
CA ALA A 198 -12.80 -10.96 -41.99
C ALA A 198 -13.83 -9.90 -42.40
N VAL A 199 -14.05 -8.86 -41.58
CA VAL A 199 -14.94 -7.73 -41.91
C VAL A 199 -14.39 -6.89 -43.06
N ILE A 200 -13.08 -6.66 -43.10
CA ILE A 200 -12.42 -5.98 -44.23
C ILE A 200 -12.60 -6.81 -45.50
N ALA A 201 -12.38 -8.12 -45.45
CA ALA A 201 -12.61 -9.03 -46.56
C ALA A 201 -14.08 -9.03 -47.04
N LEU A 202 -15.03 -9.05 -46.10
CA LEU A 202 -16.45 -8.97 -46.43
C LEU A 202 -16.81 -7.64 -47.08
N THR A 203 -16.26 -6.53 -46.61
CA THR A 203 -16.48 -5.19 -47.19
C THR A 203 -15.94 -5.12 -48.63
N MET A 204 -14.79 -5.75 -48.90
CA MET A 204 -14.23 -5.87 -50.24
C MET A 204 -15.10 -6.71 -51.19
N VAL A 205 -15.87 -7.67 -50.67
CA VAL A 205 -16.79 -8.51 -51.46
C VAL A 205 -18.15 -7.84 -51.65
N VAL A 206 -18.63 -7.11 -50.63
CA VAL A 206 -19.94 -6.45 -50.65
C VAL A 206 -19.93 -5.21 -51.56
N ASN A 207 -18.82 -4.47 -51.65
CA ASN A 207 -18.73 -3.31 -52.57
C ASN A 207 -18.98 -3.66 -54.05
N PRO A 208 -18.34 -4.70 -54.61
CA PRO A 208 -18.66 -5.22 -55.94
C PRO A 208 -20.12 -5.67 -56.07
N LEU A 209 -20.66 -6.39 -55.08
CA LEU A 209 -22.06 -6.85 -55.11
C LEU A 209 -23.06 -5.69 -55.04
N SER A 210 -22.76 -4.62 -54.30
CA SER A 210 -23.53 -3.38 -54.28
C SER A 210 -23.52 -2.72 -55.66
N SER A 211 -22.36 -2.66 -56.32
CA SER A 211 -22.25 -2.12 -57.69
C SER A 211 -22.96 -2.98 -58.75
N ILE A 212 -23.04 -4.29 -58.56
CA ILE A 212 -23.76 -5.21 -59.46
C ILE A 212 -25.27 -5.11 -59.21
N ALA A 213 -25.71 -5.00 -57.96
CA ALA A 213 -27.11 -4.78 -57.61
C ALA A 213 -27.65 -3.45 -58.18
N GLU A 214 -26.84 -2.39 -58.20
CA GLU A 214 -27.18 -1.12 -58.88
C GLU A 214 -27.22 -1.24 -60.41
N ARG A 215 -26.50 -2.22 -60.98
CA ARG A 215 -26.42 -2.46 -62.43
C ARG A 215 -27.39 -3.52 -62.95
N ILE A 216 -28.12 -4.23 -62.08
CA ILE A 216 -29.21 -5.11 -62.50
C ILE A 216 -30.39 -4.22 -62.92
N PRO A 217 -30.74 -4.16 -64.21
CA PRO A 217 -31.92 -3.44 -64.62
C PRO A 217 -33.13 -4.26 -64.16
N LEU A 218 -33.86 -3.77 -63.15
CA LEU A 218 -35.18 -4.30 -62.79
C LEU A 218 -36.05 -4.32 -64.07
N PRO A 219 -36.43 -5.50 -64.59
CA PRO A 219 -37.34 -5.57 -65.72
C PRO A 219 -38.74 -5.30 -65.18
N GLY A 220 -39.15 -4.03 -65.17
CA GLY A 220 -40.49 -3.69 -64.68
C GLY A 220 -40.83 -2.22 -64.41
N ARG A 221 -39.87 -1.28 -64.47
CA ARG A 221 -40.24 0.15 -64.47
C ARG A 221 -39.99 0.76 -65.84
N ARG A 222 -41.07 0.77 -66.64
CA ARG A 222 -41.26 1.72 -67.74
C ARG A 222 -40.73 3.10 -67.32
N PRO A 223 -39.88 3.77 -68.11
CA PRO A 223 -39.68 5.19 -67.95
C PRO A 223 -41.01 5.86 -68.27
N GLY A 224 -41.78 6.16 -67.24
CA GLY A 224 -42.90 7.09 -67.32
C GLY A 224 -42.33 8.42 -67.78
N ARG A 225 -42.43 8.65 -69.09
CA ARG A 225 -42.55 9.91 -69.80
C ARG A 225 -42.29 11.13 -68.90
N ARG A 226 -41.17 11.82 -69.18
CA ARG A 226 -40.94 13.20 -68.78
C ARG A 226 -42.25 13.99 -68.95
N SER A 227 -42.93 14.29 -67.84
CA SER A 227 -43.81 15.45 -67.79
C SER A 227 -42.90 16.65 -67.59
N SER A 228 -42.96 17.55 -68.56
CA SER A 228 -42.37 18.86 -68.51
C SER A 228 -42.67 19.55 -67.18
N SER A 229 -41.64 20.19 -66.62
CA SER A 229 -41.79 21.21 -65.60
C SER A 229 -42.76 22.28 -66.11
N ARG A 230 -44.00 22.28 -65.62
CA ARG A 230 -44.87 23.43 -65.73
C ARG A 230 -44.77 24.17 -64.40
N PRO A 231 -44.07 25.33 -64.33
CA PRO A 231 -44.12 26.15 -63.13
C PRO A 231 -45.57 26.63 -62.97
N VAL A 232 -46.25 26.13 -61.95
CA VAL A 232 -47.53 26.69 -61.52
C VAL A 232 -47.20 27.99 -60.78
N ARG A 233 -47.53 29.10 -61.44
CA ARG A 233 -47.57 30.44 -60.88
C ARG A 233 -48.59 30.46 -59.74
N SER A 234 -48.13 30.55 -58.49
CA SER A 234 -49.01 30.83 -57.35
C SER A 234 -49.51 32.28 -57.48
N GLN A 235 -50.71 32.43 -58.04
CA GLN A 235 -51.53 33.61 -57.84
C GLN A 235 -52.08 33.55 -56.41
N ARG A 236 -51.44 34.31 -55.53
CA ARG A 236 -52.02 35.37 -54.67
C ARG A 236 -53.42 35.17 -54.06
N VAL A 237 -53.50 35.68 -52.82
CA VAL A 237 -54.69 36.13 -52.03
C VAL A 237 -55.44 34.95 -51.36
N ILE A 238 -55.76 34.92 -50.06
CA ILE A 238 -56.24 35.97 -49.16
C ILE A 238 -55.86 35.67 -47.69
N ASP A 239 -55.61 36.76 -46.95
CA ASP A 239 -55.55 36.90 -45.49
C ASP A 239 -56.66 36.15 -44.73
N SER A 240 -56.43 35.84 -43.46
CA SER A 240 -57.33 36.17 -42.34
C SER A 240 -56.71 35.67 -41.04
N ASP A 241 -56.17 36.62 -40.29
CA ASP A 241 -56.19 36.78 -38.83
C ASP A 241 -56.97 35.70 -38.04
N GLU A 242 -56.31 35.05 -37.08
CA GLU A 242 -56.43 35.31 -35.62
C GLU A 242 -55.38 34.49 -34.83
#